data_AF-N0DYR5-F1
#
_entry.id   AF-N0DYR5-F1
#
_cell.length_a   1.000
_cell.length_b   1.000
_cell.length_c   1.000
_cell.angle_alpha   90.00
_cell.angle_beta   90.00
_cell.angle_gamma   90.00
#
_symmetry.space_group_name_H-M   'P 1'
#
loop_
_entity.id
_entity.type
_entity.pdbx_description
1 polymer ?
#
loop_
_entity_poly.entity_id
_entity_poly.type
_entity_poly.pdbx_seq_one_letter_code
_entity_poly.pdbx_strand_id
1 'polypeptide(L)'
;MARDTERRLLMVQVRAAGVALDQSGQHVILLKPIDELPGEGRILPIWIGAQEATSILIAVEGAATPRPLAHDLMRAMLETPRRRRPRRGDPHRRRHLLRRDRAARSR
;
A
#
# COMPACT_ATOMS: atom_id res chain seq x y z
N MET A 1 7.87 -8.55 20.67
CA MET A 1 9.25 -8.09 20.42
C MET A 1 10.16 -9.27 20.07
N ALA A 2 10.42 -10.25 20.94
CA ALA A 2 11.31 -11.39 20.62
C ALA A 2 10.85 -12.30 19.44
N ARG A 3 9.54 -12.58 19.33
CA ARG A 3 8.97 -13.44 18.25
C ARG A 3 9.08 -12.85 16.84
N ASP A 4 9.26 -11.53 16.73
CA ASP A 4 9.33 -10.84 15.44
C ASP A 4 10.74 -10.97 14.84
N THR A 5 11.76 -10.93 15.69
CA THR A 5 13.17 -11.15 15.30
C THR A 5 13.42 -12.59 14.87
N GLU A 6 12.86 -13.61 15.56
CA GLU A 6 12.97 -15.01 15.13
C GLU A 6 12.25 -15.28 13.80
N ARG A 7 11.06 -14.69 13.59
CA ARG A 7 10.36 -14.79 12.29
C ARG A 7 11.14 -14.14 11.16
N ARG A 8 11.86 -13.06 11.45
CA ARG A 8 12.71 -12.37 10.48
C ARG A 8 13.92 -13.23 10.04
N LEU A 9 14.38 -14.16 10.88
CA LEU A 9 15.43 -15.12 10.54
C LEU A 9 14.93 -16.28 9.67
N LEU A 10 13.61 -16.53 9.62
CA LEU A 10 12.99 -17.57 8.76
C LEU A 10 12.50 -17.02 7.41
N MET A 11 12.35 -15.71 7.25
CA MET A 11 11.88 -15.08 6.01
C MET A 11 13.04 -14.74 5.07
N VAL A 12 13.06 -15.36 3.89
CA VAL A 12 14.01 -15.04 2.82
C VAL A 12 13.50 -13.83 2.05
N GLN A 13 14.32 -12.77 1.96
CA GLN A 13 14.03 -11.63 1.10
C GLN A 13 14.24 -12.00 -0.36
N VAL A 14 13.28 -11.66 -1.21
CA VAL A 14 13.29 -11.97 -2.64
C VAL A 14 13.02 -10.74 -3.48
N ARG A 15 13.47 -10.77 -4.73
CA ARG A 15 13.14 -9.82 -5.79
C ARG A 15 12.44 -10.53 -6.93
N ALA A 16 11.53 -9.83 -7.60
CA ALA A 16 10.99 -10.28 -8.87
C ALA A 16 12.09 -10.21 -9.95
N ALA A 17 12.44 -11.35 -10.53
CA ALA A 17 13.39 -11.44 -11.62
C ALA A 17 12.74 -11.15 -12.98
N GLY A 18 11.46 -11.46 -13.13
CA GLY A 18 10.69 -11.19 -14.34
C GLY A 18 9.38 -11.98 -14.41
N VAL A 19 8.57 -11.66 -15.41
CA VAL A 19 7.36 -12.40 -15.78
C VAL A 19 7.63 -13.13 -17.10
N ALA A 20 7.24 -14.40 -17.19
CA ALA A 20 7.43 -15.26 -18.35
C ALA A 20 6.16 -16.08 -18.62
N LEU A 21 6.16 -16.80 -19.75
CA LEU A 21 5.19 -17.85 -20.05
C LEU A 21 5.84 -19.22 -19.86
N ASP A 22 5.11 -20.16 -19.26
CA ASP A 22 5.55 -21.55 -19.22
C ASP A 22 5.24 -22.29 -20.55
N GLN A 23 5.56 -23.59 -20.60
CA GLN A 23 5.33 -24.41 -21.80
C GLN A 23 3.85 -24.55 -22.18
N SER A 24 2.94 -24.30 -21.24
CA SER A 24 1.49 -24.33 -21.46
C SER A 24 0.92 -22.95 -21.76
N GLY A 25 1.77 -21.91 -21.86
CA GLY A 25 1.35 -20.52 -22.06
C GLY A 25 0.78 -19.85 -20.81
N GLN A 26 0.98 -20.42 -19.61
CA GLN A 26 0.56 -19.78 -18.37
C GLN A 26 1.57 -18.74 -17.90
N HIS A 27 1.09 -17.64 -17.34
CA HIS A 27 1.95 -16.57 -16.85
C HIS A 27 2.58 -16.97 -15.52
N VAL A 28 3.89 -16.79 -15.39
CA VAL A 28 4.68 -17.10 -14.20
C VAL A 28 5.58 -15.92 -13.85
N ILE A 29 5.58 -15.52 -12.57
CA ILE A 29 6.58 -14.60 -12.03
C ILE A 29 7.69 -15.40 -11.36
N LEU A 30 8.93 -15.08 -11.69
CA LEU A 30 10.10 -15.76 -11.16
C LEU A 30 10.69 -14.90 -10.04
N LEU A 31 10.78 -15.44 -8.84
CA LEU A 31 11.39 -14.76 -7.69
C LEU A 31 12.78 -15.31 -7.41
N LYS A 32 13.73 -14.43 -7.09
CA LYS A 32 15.10 -14.77 -6.72
C LYS A 32 15.44 -14.17 -5.36
N PRO A 33 16.14 -14.88 -4.47
CA PRO A 33 16.63 -14.29 -3.22
C PRO A 33 17.53 -13.07 -3.49
N ILE A 34 17.51 -12.10 -2.58
CA ILE A 34 18.32 -10.88 -2.70
C ILE A 34 19.78 -11.16 -2.31
N ASP A 35 20.00 -11.98 -1.29
CA ASP A 35 21.30 -12.23 -0.68
C ASP A 35 22.04 -13.47 -1.23
N GLU A 36 21.55 -14.04 -2.33
CA GLU A 36 22.15 -15.25 -2.92
C GLU A 36 23.45 -14.95 -3.68
N LEU A 37 24.46 -15.81 -3.48
CA LEU A 37 25.70 -15.77 -4.24
C LEU A 37 25.42 -16.11 -5.72
N PRO A 38 26.13 -15.47 -6.67
CA PRO A 38 25.99 -15.78 -8.09
C PRO A 38 26.26 -17.28 -8.35
N GLY A 39 25.24 -18.01 -8.79
CA GLY A 39 25.35 -19.43 -9.14
C GLY A 39 24.51 -20.40 -8.29
N GLU A 40 23.93 -19.96 -7.17
CA GLU A 40 23.08 -20.84 -6.32
C GLU A 40 21.71 -21.16 -6.96
N GLY A 41 21.30 -20.40 -7.97
CA GLY A 41 20.26 -20.79 -8.93
C GLY A 41 18.86 -20.96 -8.34
N ARG A 42 18.60 -20.54 -7.10
CA ARG A 42 17.29 -20.72 -6.48
C ARG A 42 16.30 -19.75 -7.09
N ILE A 43 15.28 -20.34 -7.71
CA ILE A 43 14.18 -19.60 -8.31
C ILE A 43 12.89 -20.16 -7.75
N LEU A 44 12.01 -19.28 -7.30
CA LEU A 44 10.65 -19.63 -6.92
C LEU A 44 9.70 -19.15 -8.02
N PRO A 45 9.12 -20.06 -8.82
CA PRO A 45 8.05 -19.72 -9.75
C PRO A 45 6.73 -19.55 -9.00
N ILE A 46 5.97 -18.50 -9.35
CA ILE A 46 4.59 -18.32 -8.91
C ILE A 46 3.74 -18.08 -10.16
N TRP A 47 2.79 -18.97 -10.40
CA TRP A 47 1.83 -18.81 -11.50
C TRP A 47 0.80 -17.76 -11.12
N ILE A 48 0.53 -16.87 -12.06
CA ILE A 48 -0.40 -15.75 -11.92
C ILE A 48 -1.35 -15.73 -13.12
N GLY A 49 -2.50 -15.07 -12.97
CA GLY A 49 -3.41 -14.89 -14.09
C GLY A 49 -2.88 -13.87 -15.10
N ALA A 50 -3.49 -13.86 -16.29
CA ALA A 50 -3.12 -12.95 -17.37
C ALA A 50 -3.33 -11.46 -17.00
N GLN A 51 -4.35 -11.16 -16.21
CA GLN A 51 -4.66 -9.79 -15.79
C GLN A 51 -3.62 -9.26 -14.78
N GLU A 52 -3.18 -10.10 -13.84
CA GLU A 52 -2.11 -9.78 -12.90
C GLU A 52 -0.79 -9.59 -13.65
N ALA A 53 -0.45 -10.52 -14.55
CA ALA A 53 0.77 -10.45 -15.35
C ALA A 53 0.85 -9.17 -16.19
N THR A 54 -0.24 -8.83 -16.89
CA THR A 54 -0.33 -7.60 -17.69
C THR A 54 -0.16 -6.35 -16.81
N SER A 55 -0.82 -6.31 -15.65
CA SER A 55 -0.71 -5.18 -14.73
C SER A 55 0.71 -4.99 -14.20
N ILE A 56 1.39 -6.09 -13.89
CA ILE A 56 2.80 -6.07 -13.44
C ILE A 56 3.71 -5.60 -14.58
N LEU A 57 3.53 -6.12 -15.80
CA LEU A 57 4.36 -5.75 -16.94
C LEU A 57 4.25 -4.27 -17.27
N ILE A 58 3.03 -3.73 -17.34
CA ILE A 58 2.78 -2.29 -17.55
C ILE A 58 3.48 -1.45 -16.48
N ALA A 59 3.42 -1.87 -15.22
CA ALA A 59 4.07 -1.17 -14.11
C ALA A 59 5.60 -1.23 -14.20
N VAL A 60 6.17 -2.37 -14.59
CA VAL A 60 7.62 -2.54 -14.79
C VAL A 60 8.14 -1.71 -15.97
N GLU A 61 7.37 -1.64 -17.07
CA GLU A 61 7.69 -0.83 -18.24
C GLU A 61 7.49 0.67 -18.00
N GLY A 62 6.76 1.05 -16.94
CA GLY A 62 6.40 2.43 -16.68
C GLY A 62 5.46 3.02 -17.73
N ALA A 63 4.68 2.17 -18.42
CA ALA A 63 3.83 2.59 -19.51
C ALA A 63 2.62 3.41 -19.01
N ALA A 64 2.34 4.53 -19.67
CA ALA A 64 1.19 5.37 -19.35
C ALA A 64 -0.10 4.72 -19.88
N THR A 65 -1.11 4.61 -19.02
CA THR A 65 -2.41 4.07 -19.38
C THR A 65 -3.44 5.20 -19.48
N PRO A 66 -4.43 5.11 -20.40
CA PRO A 66 -5.43 6.18 -20.62
C PRO A 66 -6.35 6.39 -19.42
N ARG A 67 -6.42 5.41 -18.50
CA ARG A 67 -7.12 5.47 -17.22
C ARG A 67 -6.33 4.71 -16.17
N PRO A 68 -6.37 5.12 -14.88
CA PRO A 68 -5.69 4.41 -13.81
C PRO A 68 -6.06 2.92 -13.78
N LEU A 69 -5.06 2.05 -13.66
CA LEU A 69 -5.28 0.62 -13.43
C LEU A 69 -5.81 0.38 -12.01
N ALA A 70 -6.28 -0.84 -11.75
CA ALA A 70 -6.79 -1.20 -10.43
C ALA A 70 -5.76 -0.93 -9.32
N HIS A 71 -4.49 -1.24 -9.57
CA HIS A 71 -3.39 -0.99 -8.63
C HIS A 71 -3.13 0.51 -8.42
N ASP A 72 -3.19 1.32 -9.48
CA ASP A 72 -3.06 2.78 -9.38
C ASP A 72 -4.20 3.40 -8.58
N LEU A 73 -5.43 2.95 -8.85
CA LEU A 73 -6.62 3.39 -8.13
C LEU A 73 -6.53 3.01 -6.63
N MET A 74 -6.15 1.76 -6.32
CA MET A 74 -5.97 1.31 -4.95
C MET A 74 -4.90 2.15 -4.24
N ARG A 75 -3.78 2.44 -4.89
CA ARG A 75 -2.74 3.32 -4.36
C ARG A 75 -3.30 4.71 -4.04
N ALA A 76 -4.02 5.33 -4.97
CA ALA A 76 -4.63 6.65 -4.77
C ALA A 76 -5.64 6.66 -3.61
N MET A 77 -6.42 5.59 -3.45
CA MET A 77 -7.36 5.43 -2.32
C MET A 77 -6.63 5.35 -0.98
N LEU A 78 -5.49 4.64 -0.92
CA LEU A 78 -4.69 4.50 0.29
C LEU A 78 -3.91 5.77 0.64
N GLU A 79 -3.43 6.50 -0.37
CA GLU A 79 -2.72 7.78 -0.20
C GLU A 79 -3.66 8.91 0.25
N THR A 80 -4.97 8.79 0.01
CA THR A 80 -5.94 9.81 0.40
C THR A 80 -6.00 9.94 1.93
N PRO A 81 -5.58 11.08 2.50
CA PRO A 81 -5.64 11.27 3.94
C PRO A 81 -7.09 11.18 4.40
N ARG A 82 -7.39 10.30 5.36
CA ARG A 82 -8.70 10.26 5.99
C ARG A 82 -8.99 11.65 6.56
N ARG A 83 -9.89 12.39 5.90
CA ARG A 83 -10.38 13.68 6.41
C ARG A 83 -10.93 13.42 7.80
N ARG A 84 -10.21 13.92 8.80
CA ARG A 84 -10.62 13.84 10.21
C ARG A 84 -11.99 14.51 10.27
N ARG A 85 -13.05 13.73 10.53
CA ARG A 85 -14.39 14.30 10.67
C ARG A 85 -14.31 15.42 11.70
N PRO A 86 -14.81 16.64 11.39
CA PRO A 86 -14.81 17.71 12.36
C PRO A 86 -15.52 17.19 13.61
N ARG A 87 -14.86 17.28 14.76
CA ARG A 87 -15.49 16.96 16.05
C ARG A 87 -16.72 17.85 16.14
N ARG A 88 -17.91 17.26 16.06
CA ARG A 88 -19.17 17.96 16.27
C ARG A 88 -19.06 18.59 17.65
N GLY A 89 -18.92 19.92 17.70
CA GLY A 89 -18.80 20.65 18.95
C GLY A 89 -20.02 20.31 19.80
N ASP A 90 -19.78 19.89 21.03
CA ASP A 90 -20.85 19.65 22.01
C ASP A 90 -21.72 20.92 22.11
N PRO A 91 -23.01 20.86 21.72
CA PRO A 91 -23.91 22.01 21.75
C PRO A 91 -24.05 22.61 23.16
N HIS A 92 -23.80 21.81 24.20
CA HIS A 92 -24.01 22.20 25.59
C HIS A 92 -22.92 23.10 26.15
N ARG A 93 -21.74 23.20 25.51
CA ARG A 93 -20.67 24.12 25.93
C ARG A 93 -20.87 25.59 25.51
N ARG A 94 -21.91 25.93 24.74
CA ARG A 94 -22.16 27.33 24.31
C ARG A 94 -22.91 28.19 25.32
N ARG A 95 -23.48 27.63 26.39
CA ARG A 95 -24.28 28.41 27.37
C ARG A 95 -23.45 29.21 28.37
N HIS A 96 -22.15 28.94 28.52
CA HIS A 96 -21.36 29.56 29.58
C HIS A 96 -20.59 30.84 29.17
N LEU A 97 -20.52 31.17 27.87
CA LEU A 97 -19.79 32.36 27.39
C LEU A 97 -20.65 33.62 27.26
N LEU A 98 -21.98 33.51 27.20
CA LEU A 98 -22.88 34.67 27.00
C LEU A 98 -23.24 35.43 28.29
N ARG A 99 -22.70 35.02 29.45
CA ARG A 99 -22.94 35.71 30.74
C ARG A 99 -21.82 36.64 31.21
N ARG A 100 -20.68 36.70 30.51
CA ARG A 100 -19.58 37.61 30.89
C ARG A 100 -19.64 39.00 30.24
N ASP A 101 -20.36 39.16 29.13
CA ASP A 101 -20.42 40.44 28.40
C ASP A 101 -21.42 41.48 28.92
N ARG A 102 -22.21 41.15 29.96
CA ARG A 102 -23.11 42.11 30.62
C ARG A 102 -22.53 42.75 31.88
N ALA A 103 -21.42 42.25 32.42
CA ALA A 103 -20.81 42.81 33.64
C ALA A 103 -19.76 43.91 33.36
N ALA A 104 -19.30 44.05 32.11
CA ALA A 104 -18.26 45.01 31.73
C ALA A 104 -18.81 46.33 31.15
N ARG A 105 -20.13 46.55 31.18
CA ARG A 105 -20.80 47.72 30.56
C ARG A 105 -21.50 48.65 31.56
N SER A 106 -21.17 48.55 32.85
CA SER A 106 -21.75 49.38 33.91
C SER A 106 -20.71 49.94 34.89
N ARG A 107 -19.58 50.42 34.37
CA ARG A 107 -18.69 51.38 35.06
C ARG A 107 -18.16 52.37 34.04
#